data_AF-A0AB72X371-F1
#
_entry.id   AF-A0AB72X371-F1
#
_cell.length_a   1.000
_cell.length_b   1.000
_cell.length_c   1.000
_cell.angle_alpha   90.00
_cell.angle_beta   90.00
_cell.angle_gamma   90.00
#
_symmetry.space_group_name_H-M   'P 1'
#
loop_
_entity.id
_entity.type
_entity.pdbx_description
1 polymer ?
#
loop_
_entity_poly.entity_id
_entity_poly.type
_entity_poly.pdbx_seq_one_letter_code
_entity_poly.pdbx_strand_id
1 'polypeptide(L)'
;MEAASNVPLDRRRRLGNWLPEGEAQLAAFRTELVAQALSRPSRTPSVDAVRALANLIDGEPALRMHLARAIDEARGHGYELGYKDSTELLLTIDHIVKCAPRFSEKTLVICPLNALLDWPMCMPSGYALFRDRRFNDALKAVLNGWSAFLSGPHSRAYLNTQEPDGWFSPEAARRIGMDQFLCDPSQPYWGFTSWNDFFTRRFRAGMRPVAGEDDNKLIVSACEATPYNISHDTRYEDAFWIKAQPYSLRDIFGPEKAQLAERFAGGCAYQAFLSAYNYHRWHAPVSGTIVDTYHLDGTYYSCVESEGADPEGLNDSQGYSAAMAARAIITIACDDRAMGTVGCVFIGMAEVSSCMVDVTPGQHVCKGEELGYFQYGGSTYCLFFEPGVIDAFLVQSPPSGNAAPVHVNAALARAR
;
A
#
# COMPACT_ATOMS: atom_id res chain seq x y z
N MET A 1 10.65 -33.30 -16.10
CA MET A 1 11.62 -32.69 -15.15
C MET A 1 12.51 -31.78 -15.99
N GLU A 2 11.96 -30.63 -16.37
CA GLU A 2 12.68 -29.61 -17.14
C GLU A 2 13.09 -28.49 -16.19
N ALA A 3 14.36 -28.11 -16.30
CA ALA A 3 15.04 -27.20 -15.40
C ALA A 3 14.38 -25.83 -15.39
N ALA A 4 13.98 -25.39 -14.20
CA ALA A 4 13.55 -24.01 -13.96
C ALA A 4 14.67 -23.06 -14.38
N SER A 5 14.30 -22.06 -15.19
CA SER A 5 15.16 -20.98 -15.63
C SER A 5 15.78 -20.28 -14.42
N ASN A 6 17.12 -20.31 -14.36
CA ASN A 6 17.91 -19.59 -13.37
C ASN A 6 17.92 -18.11 -13.76
N VAL A 7 16.86 -17.37 -13.37
CA VAL A 7 16.85 -15.91 -13.44
C VAL A 7 17.76 -15.40 -12.32
N PRO A 8 18.75 -14.55 -12.60
CA PRO A 8 19.62 -14.00 -11.57
C PRO A 8 18.81 -13.29 -10.46
N LEU A 9 19.21 -13.49 -9.21
CA LEU A 9 18.64 -12.91 -7.99
C LEU A 9 18.69 -11.36 -7.93
N ASP A 10 19.25 -10.70 -8.96
CA ASP A 10 19.40 -9.25 -9.02
C ASP A 10 18.15 -8.51 -9.56
N ARG A 11 17.17 -9.23 -10.11
CA ARG A 11 15.91 -8.64 -10.61
C ARG A 11 14.77 -8.88 -9.62
N ARG A 12 14.66 -8.02 -8.59
CA ARG A 12 13.43 -7.90 -7.79
C ARG A 12 12.26 -7.60 -8.73
N ARG A 13 11.15 -8.33 -8.63
CA ARG A 13 9.89 -7.94 -9.30
C ARG A 13 9.21 -6.84 -8.48
N ARG A 14 9.79 -5.62 -8.51
CA ARG A 14 9.23 -4.47 -7.79
C ARG A 14 7.97 -3.96 -8.51
N LEU A 15 6.82 -4.55 -8.24
CA LEU A 15 5.55 -4.00 -8.71
C LEU A 15 5.39 -2.57 -8.14
N GLY A 16 5.17 -1.59 -9.02
CA GLY A 16 4.83 -0.22 -8.64
C GLY A 16 5.90 0.82 -8.44
N ASN A 17 7.18 0.44 -8.50
CA ASN A 17 8.30 1.36 -8.44
C ASN A 17 8.36 2.29 -7.21
N TRP A 18 7.81 1.92 -6.04
CA TRP A 18 7.89 2.75 -4.81
C TRP A 18 9.33 3.00 -4.31
N LEU A 19 10.25 2.12 -4.71
CA LEU A 19 11.67 2.16 -4.45
C LEU A 19 12.41 1.90 -5.78
N PRO A 20 13.60 2.49 -6.02
CA PRO A 20 14.43 2.23 -7.20
C PRO A 20 14.72 0.74 -7.37
N GLU A 21 14.87 0.30 -8.61
CA GLU A 21 15.22 -1.10 -8.91
C GLU A 21 16.59 -1.49 -8.30
N GLY A 22 17.56 -0.56 -8.28
CA GLY A 22 18.94 -0.80 -7.85
C GLY A 22 19.25 -0.40 -6.39
N GLU A 23 19.94 -1.29 -5.67
CA GLU A 23 20.30 -1.10 -4.27
C GLU A 23 21.20 0.12 -4.02
N ALA A 24 22.17 0.39 -4.91
CA ALA A 24 23.07 1.53 -4.77
C ALA A 24 22.35 2.89 -4.77
N GLN A 25 21.29 3.02 -5.57
CA GLN A 25 20.49 4.26 -5.60
C GLN A 25 19.69 4.41 -4.31
N LEU A 26 19.18 3.31 -3.76
CA LEU A 26 18.42 3.31 -2.51
C LEU A 26 19.32 3.62 -1.31
N ALA A 27 20.51 3.03 -1.27
CA ALA A 27 21.54 3.31 -0.27
C ALA A 27 21.98 4.78 -0.28
N ALA A 28 22.21 5.35 -1.47
CA ALA A 28 22.54 6.76 -1.62
C ALA A 28 21.42 7.67 -1.08
N PHE A 29 20.16 7.34 -1.40
CA PHE A 29 18.99 8.07 -0.91
C PHE A 29 18.87 8.00 0.62
N ARG A 30 18.99 6.80 1.22
CA ARG A 30 19.00 6.65 2.69
C ARG A 30 20.11 7.46 3.32
N THR A 31 21.33 7.39 2.78
CA THR A 31 22.50 8.10 3.31
C THR A 31 22.30 9.61 3.28
N GLU A 32 21.72 10.16 2.20
CA GLU A 32 21.36 11.57 2.12
C GLU A 32 20.35 11.96 3.21
N LEU A 33 19.28 11.18 3.39
CA LEU A 33 18.26 11.44 4.42
C LEU A 33 18.85 11.41 5.82
N VAL A 34 19.68 10.42 6.13
CA VAL A 34 20.34 10.30 7.43
C VAL A 34 21.29 11.49 7.65
N ALA A 35 22.09 11.87 6.65
CA ALA A 35 22.97 13.03 6.76
C ALA A 35 22.17 14.33 7.04
N GLN A 36 21.03 14.53 6.37
CA GLN A 36 20.14 15.66 6.64
C GLN A 36 19.61 15.64 8.07
N ALA A 37 19.13 14.48 8.55
CA ALA A 37 18.64 14.32 9.91
C ALA A 37 19.73 14.61 10.95
N LEU A 38 20.95 14.10 10.72
CA LEU A 38 22.09 14.25 11.63
C LEU A 38 22.78 15.61 11.56
N SER A 39 22.50 16.44 10.55
CA SER A 39 22.97 17.83 10.51
C SER A 39 22.33 18.72 11.59
N ARG A 40 21.20 18.27 12.16
CA ARG A 40 20.48 19.02 13.21
C ARG A 40 21.23 18.97 14.54
N PRO A 41 21.26 20.06 15.33
CA PRO A 41 21.97 20.09 16.62
C PRO A 41 21.38 19.15 17.67
N SER A 42 20.05 18.99 17.65
CA SER A 42 19.35 18.12 18.60
C SER A 42 19.64 16.64 18.29
N ARG A 43 19.94 15.88 19.34
CA ARG A 43 20.09 14.41 19.29
C ARG A 43 18.92 13.68 19.94
N THR A 44 17.79 14.36 20.08
CA THR A 44 16.53 13.77 20.57
C THR A 44 15.39 14.04 19.59
N PRO A 45 14.46 13.07 19.40
CA PRO A 45 13.26 13.28 18.60
C PRO A 45 12.42 14.46 19.11
N SER A 46 12.05 15.32 18.17
CA SER A 46 11.23 16.51 18.41
C SER A 46 9.73 16.23 18.31
N VAL A 47 9.32 15.27 17.48
CA VAL A 47 7.93 14.86 17.28
C VAL A 47 7.54 13.91 18.40
N ASP A 48 6.45 14.23 19.10
CA ASP A 48 6.01 13.49 20.30
C ASP A 48 5.76 12.01 20.03
N ALA A 49 5.13 11.68 18.90
CA ALA A 49 4.90 10.28 18.50
C ALA A 49 6.22 9.51 18.27
N VAL A 50 7.25 10.16 17.69
CA VAL A 50 8.56 9.53 17.49
C VAL A 50 9.31 9.40 18.81
N ARG A 51 9.17 10.37 19.72
CA ARG A 51 9.68 10.26 21.09
C ARG A 51 9.01 9.13 21.87
N ALA A 52 7.70 8.96 21.71
CA ALA A 52 6.95 7.86 22.32
C ALA A 52 7.42 6.49 21.76
N LEU A 53 7.64 6.38 20.45
CA LEU A 53 8.24 5.19 19.84
C LEU A 53 9.65 4.91 20.39
N ALA A 54 10.49 5.94 20.51
CA ALA A 54 11.82 5.82 21.10
C ALA A 54 11.78 5.32 22.56
N ASN A 55 10.89 5.91 23.37
CA ASN A 55 10.69 5.51 24.77
C ASN A 55 10.15 4.08 24.90
N LEU A 56 9.25 3.66 24.02
CA LEU A 56 8.75 2.28 23.97
C LEU A 56 9.91 1.32 23.68
N ILE A 57 10.70 1.59 22.65
CA ILE A 57 11.86 0.75 22.29
C ILE A 57 12.83 0.67 23.46
N ASP A 58 13.16 1.78 24.11
CA ASP A 58 14.11 1.78 25.23
C ASP A 58 13.54 1.10 26.50
N GLY A 59 12.24 1.27 26.76
CA GLY A 59 11.56 0.67 27.90
C GLY A 59 11.31 -0.83 27.78
N GLU A 60 11.25 -1.36 26.56
CA GLU A 60 10.93 -2.76 26.27
C GLU A 60 12.16 -3.55 25.80
N PRO A 61 12.79 -4.37 26.67
CA PRO A 61 14.06 -5.05 26.33
C PRO A 61 14.00 -5.91 25.07
N ALA A 62 12.88 -6.58 24.82
CA ALA A 62 12.68 -7.39 23.62
C ALA A 62 12.66 -6.53 22.35
N LEU A 63 11.93 -5.40 22.36
CA LEU A 63 11.87 -4.49 21.20
C LEU A 63 13.24 -3.85 20.93
N ARG A 64 13.94 -3.39 21.99
CA ARG A 64 15.31 -2.87 21.87
C ARG A 64 16.26 -3.90 21.26
N MET A 65 16.23 -5.13 21.78
CA MET A 65 17.07 -6.22 21.29
C MET A 65 16.78 -6.54 19.83
N HIS A 66 15.50 -6.70 19.47
CA HIS A 66 15.12 -7.06 18.11
C HIS A 66 15.49 -5.95 17.11
N LEU A 67 15.26 -4.68 17.43
CA LEU A 67 15.65 -3.57 16.54
C LEU A 67 17.17 -3.47 16.38
N ALA A 68 17.93 -3.53 17.48
CA ALA A 68 19.40 -3.46 17.41
C ALA A 68 19.96 -4.62 16.58
N ARG A 69 19.48 -5.84 16.83
CA ARG A 69 19.90 -7.03 16.07
C ARG A 69 19.49 -6.96 14.61
N ALA A 70 18.29 -6.49 14.28
CA ALA A 70 17.86 -6.34 12.89
C ALA A 70 18.76 -5.37 12.11
N ILE A 71 19.20 -4.28 12.75
CA ILE A 71 20.16 -3.33 12.17
C ILE A 71 21.52 -4.00 11.98
N ASP A 72 22.04 -4.68 13.00
CA ASP A 72 23.34 -5.36 12.94
C ASP A 72 23.35 -6.51 11.93
N GLU A 73 22.26 -7.30 11.85
CA GLU A 73 22.06 -8.38 10.87
C GLU A 73 22.12 -7.80 9.45
N ALA A 74 21.32 -6.76 9.15
CA ALA A 74 21.31 -6.14 7.83
C ALA A 74 22.70 -5.59 7.43
N ARG A 75 23.40 -4.94 8.37
CA ARG A 75 24.77 -4.44 8.13
C ARG A 75 25.78 -5.58 7.96
N GLY A 76 25.62 -6.67 8.71
CA GLY A 76 26.45 -7.88 8.61
C GLY A 76 26.30 -8.58 7.26
N HIS A 77 25.13 -8.48 6.63
CA HIS A 77 24.87 -8.91 5.25
C HIS A 77 25.44 -7.95 4.18
N GLY A 78 26.03 -6.82 4.58
CA GLY A 78 26.66 -5.86 3.68
C GLY A 78 25.72 -4.78 3.13
N TYR A 79 24.49 -4.65 3.66
CA TYR A 79 23.56 -3.62 3.22
C TYR A 79 23.93 -2.23 3.78
N GLU A 80 23.88 -1.22 2.91
CA GLU A 80 24.16 0.16 3.27
C GLU A 80 22.89 0.88 3.76
N LEU A 81 22.70 0.90 5.07
CA LEU A 81 21.53 1.51 5.71
C LEU A 81 21.60 3.05 5.81
N GLY A 82 22.80 3.63 5.74
CA GLY A 82 23.03 5.06 5.96
C GLY A 82 23.04 5.49 7.43
N TYR A 83 22.51 4.67 8.35
CA TYR A 83 22.54 4.86 9.81
C TYR A 83 23.19 3.66 10.51
N LYS A 84 23.80 3.89 11.67
CA LYS A 84 24.56 2.85 12.40
C LYS A 84 23.80 2.14 13.50
N ASP A 85 22.78 2.77 14.06
CA ASP A 85 22.05 2.27 15.24
C ASP A 85 20.60 2.79 15.27
N SER A 86 19.84 2.33 16.27
CA SER A 86 18.44 2.74 16.46
C SER A 86 18.27 4.23 16.76
N THR A 87 19.29 4.91 17.31
CA THR A 87 19.22 6.34 17.61
C THR A 87 19.23 7.15 16.32
N GLU A 88 20.18 6.88 15.43
CA GLU A 88 20.25 7.53 14.12
C GLU A 88 19.02 7.22 13.27
N LEU A 89 18.50 5.98 13.32
CA LEU A 89 17.24 5.62 12.68
C LEU A 89 16.08 6.48 13.20
N LEU A 90 15.88 6.56 14.51
CA LEU A 90 14.77 7.33 15.12
C LEU A 90 14.88 8.83 14.84
N LEU A 91 16.09 9.39 14.82
CA LEU A 91 16.31 10.79 14.41
C LEU A 91 15.98 11.02 12.93
N THR A 92 16.22 10.02 12.08
CA THR A 92 15.89 10.09 10.66
C THR A 92 14.39 9.95 10.43
N ILE A 93 13.71 9.07 11.17
CA ILE A 93 12.24 9.00 11.19
C ILE A 93 11.65 10.35 11.64
N ASP A 94 12.17 10.94 12.73
CA ASP A 94 11.77 12.27 13.21
C ASP A 94 11.91 13.32 12.10
N HIS A 95 13.02 13.32 11.37
CA HIS A 95 13.22 14.22 10.24
C HIS A 95 12.18 14.03 9.13
N ILE A 96 11.97 12.79 8.68
CA ILE A 96 11.08 12.45 7.57
C ILE A 96 9.63 12.88 7.83
N VAL A 97 9.10 12.61 9.03
CA VAL A 97 7.68 12.89 9.35
C VAL A 97 7.35 14.39 9.48
N LYS A 98 8.34 15.26 9.27
CA LYS A 98 8.19 16.73 9.18
C LYS A 98 8.38 17.25 7.75
N CYS A 99 8.66 16.39 6.79
CA CYS A 99 8.96 16.76 5.42
C CYS A 99 7.77 16.51 4.51
N ALA A 100 7.58 17.43 3.57
CA ALA A 100 6.71 17.22 2.42
C ALA A 100 7.40 16.29 1.42
N PRO A 101 6.67 15.37 0.76
CA PRO A 101 7.22 14.51 -0.27
C PRO A 101 7.70 15.32 -1.48
N ARG A 102 8.92 15.05 -1.94
CA ARG A 102 9.50 15.67 -3.14
C ARG A 102 9.40 14.72 -4.33
N PHE A 103 9.27 15.29 -5.52
CA PHE A 103 9.42 14.53 -6.75
C PHE A 103 10.90 14.18 -6.96
N SER A 104 11.17 13.15 -7.75
CA SER A 104 12.52 12.78 -8.16
C SER A 104 12.48 12.09 -9.51
N GLU A 105 13.19 12.66 -10.47
CA GLU A 105 13.29 12.10 -11.83
C GLU A 105 14.11 10.81 -11.86
N LYS A 106 15.15 10.76 -11.02
CA LYS A 106 16.17 9.70 -10.99
C LYS A 106 15.64 8.43 -10.34
N THR A 107 14.87 8.62 -9.28
CA THR A 107 14.46 7.55 -8.40
C THR A 107 13.09 7.87 -7.84
N LEU A 108 12.10 7.02 -8.13
CA LEU A 108 10.82 7.11 -7.47
C LEU A 108 10.93 6.58 -6.04
N VAL A 109 11.35 7.43 -5.09
CA VAL A 109 11.13 7.16 -3.66
C VAL A 109 10.01 8.05 -3.16
N ILE A 110 8.80 7.50 -3.22
CA ILE A 110 7.64 8.12 -2.57
C ILE A 110 7.46 7.58 -1.16
N CYS A 111 8.15 6.51 -0.77
CA CYS A 111 8.08 5.97 0.59
C CYS A 111 9.46 6.03 1.29
N PRO A 112 9.88 7.19 1.85
CA PRO A 112 11.17 7.33 2.52
C PRO A 112 11.34 6.54 3.84
N LEU A 113 10.31 6.37 4.66
CA LEU A 113 10.35 5.46 5.81
C LEU A 113 10.50 4.00 5.35
N ASN A 114 9.80 3.59 4.28
CA ASN A 114 9.99 2.25 3.72
C ASN A 114 11.43 2.06 3.25
N ALA A 115 12.02 3.07 2.62
CA ALA A 115 13.42 3.04 2.23
C ALA A 115 14.36 2.80 3.42
N LEU A 116 14.09 3.39 4.60
CA LEU A 116 14.88 3.16 5.81
C LEU A 116 14.67 1.77 6.41
N LEU A 117 13.43 1.27 6.40
CA LEU A 117 13.06 0.06 7.13
C LEU A 117 13.18 -1.20 6.26
N ASP A 118 13.42 -1.08 4.96
CA ASP A 118 13.41 -2.18 3.99
C ASP A 118 14.28 -3.37 4.43
N TRP A 119 15.53 -3.11 4.81
CA TRP A 119 16.46 -4.15 5.20
C TRP A 119 16.25 -4.66 6.61
N PRO A 120 16.16 -3.81 7.66
CA PRO A 120 15.89 -4.31 9.00
C PRO A 120 14.62 -5.15 9.08
N MET A 121 13.58 -4.82 8.31
CA MET A 121 12.31 -5.54 8.30
C MET A 121 12.43 -6.97 7.76
N CYS A 122 13.36 -7.21 6.84
CA CYS A 122 13.60 -8.54 6.25
C CYS A 122 14.62 -9.38 7.05
N MET A 123 15.12 -8.90 8.19
CA MET A 123 16.05 -9.67 9.01
C MET A 123 15.31 -10.59 10.00
N PRO A 124 15.92 -11.70 10.46
CA PRO A 124 15.31 -12.60 11.44
C PRO A 124 14.80 -11.88 12.70
N SER A 125 15.59 -10.96 13.25
CA SER A 125 15.17 -10.15 14.40
C SER A 125 14.11 -9.10 14.00
N GLY A 126 14.11 -8.66 12.75
CA GLY A 126 13.12 -7.78 12.16
C GLY A 126 11.73 -8.39 12.10
N TYR A 127 11.61 -9.64 11.63
CA TYR A 127 10.32 -10.34 11.55
C TYR A 127 9.56 -10.31 12.88
N ALA A 128 10.25 -10.60 13.99
CA ALA A 128 9.66 -10.54 15.33
C ALA A 128 9.23 -9.11 15.70
N LEU A 129 10.10 -8.11 15.49
CA LEU A 129 9.83 -6.72 15.83
C LEU A 129 8.62 -6.15 15.08
N PHE A 130 8.62 -6.30 13.75
CA PHE A 130 7.65 -5.70 12.85
C PHE A 130 6.28 -6.38 12.89
N ARG A 131 6.18 -7.54 13.55
CA ARG A 131 4.93 -8.23 13.85
C ARG A 131 4.44 -7.99 15.30
N ASP A 132 5.22 -7.31 16.16
CA ASP A 132 4.81 -6.98 17.52
C ASP A 132 3.73 -5.89 17.52
N ARG A 133 2.63 -6.15 18.23
CA ARG A 133 1.48 -5.23 18.31
C ARG A 133 1.85 -3.88 18.90
N ARG A 134 2.64 -3.84 19.97
CA ARG A 134 3.00 -2.60 20.66
C ARG A 134 3.85 -1.71 19.76
N PHE A 135 4.75 -2.33 19.00
CA PHE A 135 5.57 -1.63 18.02
C PHE A 135 4.70 -1.07 16.88
N ASN A 136 3.76 -1.84 16.35
CA ASN A 136 2.83 -1.38 15.31
C ASN A 136 1.87 -0.28 15.81
N ASP A 137 1.40 -0.35 17.06
CA ASP A 137 0.58 0.72 17.67
C ASP A 137 1.36 2.04 17.77
N ALA A 138 2.65 1.97 18.15
CA ALA A 138 3.51 3.15 18.18
C ALA A 138 3.84 3.69 16.77
N LEU A 139 4.09 2.80 15.80
CA LEU A 139 4.28 3.19 14.39
C LEU A 139 3.01 3.84 13.81
N LYS A 140 1.83 3.30 14.11
CA LYS A 140 0.53 3.90 13.74
C LYS A 140 0.45 5.35 14.23
N ALA A 141 0.83 5.62 15.47
CA ALA A 141 0.81 6.97 16.01
C ALA A 141 1.77 7.92 15.25
N VAL A 142 2.96 7.44 14.86
CA VAL A 142 3.91 8.20 14.04
C VAL A 142 3.32 8.50 12.65
N LEU A 143 2.77 7.48 11.98
CA LEU A 143 2.17 7.61 10.65
C LEU A 143 0.94 8.52 10.65
N ASN A 144 0.08 8.44 11.67
CA ASN A 144 -1.07 9.33 11.82
C ASN A 144 -0.64 10.78 11.99
N GLY A 145 0.41 11.04 12.79
CA GLY A 145 0.96 12.38 12.96
C GLY A 145 1.50 12.96 11.64
N TRP A 146 2.17 12.14 10.84
CA TRP A 146 2.65 12.56 9.53
C TRP A 146 1.50 12.78 8.55
N SER A 147 0.51 11.89 8.50
CA SER A 147 -0.70 12.06 7.66
C SER A 147 -1.43 13.36 7.98
N ALA A 148 -1.51 13.75 9.27
CA ALA A 148 -2.06 15.04 9.66
C ALA A 148 -1.24 16.23 9.12
N PHE A 149 0.10 16.16 9.19
CA PHE A 149 0.97 17.16 8.56
C PHE A 149 0.75 17.23 7.03
N LEU A 150 0.66 16.07 6.37
CA LEU A 150 0.46 15.95 4.92
C LEU A 150 -0.93 16.42 4.46
N SER A 151 -1.88 16.54 5.37
CA SER A 151 -3.21 17.10 5.13
C SER A 151 -3.27 18.62 5.39
N GLY A 152 -2.20 19.22 5.92
CA GLY A 152 -2.09 20.64 6.19
C GLY A 152 -1.42 21.44 5.06
N PRO A 153 -1.57 22.78 5.02
CA PRO A 153 -1.05 23.63 3.94
C PRO A 153 0.48 23.67 3.84
N HIS A 154 1.20 23.34 4.92
CA HIS A 154 2.67 23.28 4.95
C HIS A 154 3.24 22.14 4.11
N SER A 155 2.45 21.10 3.83
CA SER A 155 2.86 19.96 3.01
C SER A 155 2.97 20.28 1.51
N ARG A 156 2.60 21.50 1.09
CA ARG A 156 2.63 21.92 -0.32
C ARG A 156 3.99 22.39 -0.83
N ALA A 157 5.06 22.24 -0.04
CA ALA A 157 6.38 22.78 -0.33
C ALA A 157 6.89 22.39 -1.74
N TYR A 158 6.56 21.19 -2.21
CA TYR A 158 6.96 20.66 -3.52
C TYR A 158 5.81 20.60 -4.54
N LEU A 159 4.64 21.16 -4.25
CA LEU A 159 3.53 21.29 -5.22
C LEU A 159 3.76 22.52 -6.10
N ASN A 160 4.81 22.48 -6.91
CA ASN A 160 5.23 23.57 -7.77
C ASN A 160 5.92 23.04 -9.04
N THR A 161 6.26 23.93 -9.97
CA THR A 161 6.87 23.58 -11.26
C THR A 161 8.40 23.59 -11.25
N GLN A 162 9.04 23.78 -10.08
CA GLN A 162 10.50 23.89 -9.98
C GLN A 162 11.14 22.51 -10.12
N GLU A 163 12.01 22.36 -11.10
CA GLU A 163 12.80 21.14 -11.29
C GLU A 163 13.99 21.09 -10.30
N PRO A 164 14.45 19.90 -9.88
CA PRO A 164 13.92 18.58 -10.25
C PRO A 164 12.86 18.02 -9.25
N ASP A 165 12.56 18.76 -8.18
CA ASP A 165 11.85 18.22 -7.01
C ASP A 165 10.34 18.57 -6.98
N GLY A 166 9.88 19.41 -7.91
CA GLY A 166 8.49 19.87 -8.00
C GLY A 166 7.57 18.88 -8.70
N TRP A 167 6.40 18.64 -8.10
CA TRP A 167 5.37 17.72 -8.58
C TRP A 167 4.58 18.22 -9.80
N PHE A 168 4.75 19.49 -10.17
CA PHE A 168 4.20 20.07 -11.39
C PHE A 168 5.26 20.34 -12.45
N SER A 169 6.48 19.81 -12.26
CA SER A 169 7.49 19.83 -13.31
C SER A 169 6.98 19.09 -14.57
N PRO A 170 7.49 19.41 -15.77
CA PRO A 170 7.09 18.72 -16.99
C PRO A 170 7.20 17.19 -16.89
N GLU A 171 8.26 16.68 -16.26
CA GLU A 171 8.46 15.24 -16.10
C GLU A 171 7.46 14.61 -15.11
N ALA A 172 7.23 15.24 -13.96
CA ALA A 172 6.23 14.77 -12.99
C ALA A 172 4.83 14.78 -13.61
N ALA A 173 4.46 15.87 -14.28
CA ALA A 173 3.17 16.04 -14.93
C ALA A 173 2.93 14.99 -16.02
N ARG A 174 3.97 14.66 -16.80
CA ARG A 174 3.94 13.61 -17.83
C ARG A 174 3.80 12.22 -17.22
N ARG A 175 4.56 11.88 -16.17
CA ARG A 175 4.50 10.56 -15.51
C ARG A 175 3.15 10.30 -14.84
N ILE A 176 2.53 11.34 -14.29
CA ILE A 176 1.22 11.25 -13.63
C ILE A 176 0.08 11.28 -14.63
N GLY A 177 0.23 11.94 -15.78
CA GLY A 177 -0.89 12.28 -16.66
C GLY A 177 -1.76 13.35 -16.04
N MET A 178 -1.15 14.47 -15.63
CA MET A 178 -1.82 15.55 -14.88
C MET A 178 -3.02 16.16 -15.61
N ASP A 179 -3.08 16.08 -16.94
CA ASP A 179 -4.18 16.58 -17.77
C ASP A 179 -5.52 15.86 -17.48
N GLN A 180 -5.46 14.62 -16.99
CA GLN A 180 -6.62 13.80 -16.66
C GLN A 180 -7.34 14.25 -15.37
N PHE A 181 -6.70 15.07 -14.54
CA PHE A 181 -7.18 15.38 -13.19
C PHE A 181 -7.78 16.79 -13.10
N LEU A 182 -8.67 16.96 -12.13
CA LEU A 182 -9.24 18.25 -11.75
C LEU A 182 -8.16 19.09 -11.07
N CYS A 183 -7.49 19.93 -11.85
CA CYS A 183 -6.54 20.93 -11.40
C CYS A 183 -6.59 22.15 -12.33
N ASP A 184 -6.23 23.32 -11.79
CA ASP A 184 -6.24 24.60 -12.49
C ASP A 184 -4.87 25.28 -12.37
N PRO A 185 -4.03 25.24 -13.41
CA PRO A 185 -2.70 25.85 -13.38
C PRO A 185 -2.68 27.35 -13.08
N SER A 186 -3.81 28.05 -13.18
CA SER A 186 -3.93 29.47 -12.83
C SER A 186 -4.08 29.72 -11.32
N GLN A 187 -4.43 28.70 -10.54
CA GLN A 187 -4.59 28.80 -9.09
C GLN A 187 -3.30 28.46 -8.33
N PRO A 188 -3.10 29.03 -7.12
CA PRO A 188 -2.02 28.63 -6.24
C PRO A 188 -2.02 27.11 -6.02
N TYR A 189 -0.85 26.49 -6.18
CA TYR A 189 -0.67 25.03 -6.06
C TYR A 189 -1.64 24.23 -6.96
N TRP A 190 -2.06 24.83 -8.08
CA TRP A 190 -3.03 24.28 -9.03
C TRP A 190 -4.41 23.93 -8.44
N GLY A 191 -4.76 24.57 -7.32
CA GLY A 191 -6.00 24.34 -6.57
C GLY A 191 -5.86 23.36 -5.41
N PHE A 192 -4.73 22.66 -5.26
CA PHE A 192 -4.53 21.69 -4.18
C PHE A 192 -4.21 22.38 -2.83
N THR A 193 -4.91 21.95 -1.79
CA THR A 193 -4.83 22.53 -0.45
C THR A 193 -3.75 21.89 0.44
N SER A 194 -3.33 20.68 0.10
CA SER A 194 -2.30 19.90 0.81
C SER A 194 -1.69 18.82 -0.10
N TRP A 195 -0.66 18.14 0.38
CA TRP A 195 -0.08 16.99 -0.30
C TRP A 195 -1.09 15.83 -0.43
N ASN A 196 -1.83 15.53 0.64
CA ASN A 196 -2.85 14.48 0.58
C ASN A 196 -4.00 14.83 -0.40
N ASP A 197 -4.36 16.10 -0.55
CA ASP A 197 -5.32 16.55 -1.57
C ASP A 197 -4.80 16.27 -3.00
N PHE A 198 -3.52 16.57 -3.27
CA PHE A 198 -2.87 16.23 -4.54
C PHE A 198 -2.71 14.71 -4.78
N PHE A 199 -2.36 13.95 -3.74
CA PHE A 199 -2.21 12.49 -3.82
C PHE A 199 -3.56 11.81 -4.12
N THR A 200 -4.63 12.33 -3.51
CA THR A 200 -6.01 11.87 -3.70
C THR A 200 -6.75 12.68 -4.78
N ARG A 201 -6.03 13.26 -5.73
CA ARG A 201 -6.58 14.02 -6.86
C ARG A 201 -7.75 13.29 -7.56
N ARG A 202 -8.75 14.04 -7.99
CA ARG A 202 -9.94 13.53 -8.67
C ARG A 202 -9.78 13.61 -10.18
N PHE A 203 -10.27 12.61 -10.91
CA PHE A 203 -10.33 12.68 -12.37
C PHE A 203 -11.29 13.77 -12.84
N ARG A 204 -11.04 14.33 -14.03
CA ARG A 204 -12.05 15.10 -14.78
C ARG A 204 -13.20 14.17 -15.17
N ALA A 205 -14.38 14.76 -15.36
CA ALA A 205 -15.55 14.01 -15.84
C ALA A 205 -15.24 13.30 -17.18
N GLY A 206 -15.67 12.05 -17.30
CA GLY A 206 -15.52 11.24 -18.52
C GLY A 206 -14.19 10.52 -18.70
N MET A 207 -13.20 10.69 -17.81
CA MET A 207 -11.88 10.06 -17.95
C MET A 207 -11.87 8.54 -17.70
N ARG A 208 -12.84 8.03 -16.91
CA ARG A 208 -12.96 6.62 -16.51
C ARG A 208 -14.43 6.18 -16.57
N PRO A 209 -15.03 6.07 -17.78
CA PRO A 209 -16.41 5.63 -17.93
C PRO A 209 -16.58 4.21 -17.39
N VAL A 210 -17.77 3.91 -16.84
CA VAL A 210 -18.09 2.59 -16.29
C VAL A 210 -18.32 1.58 -17.41
N ALA A 211 -17.47 0.56 -17.47
CA ALA A 211 -17.63 -0.51 -18.45
C ALA A 211 -18.93 -1.26 -18.18
N GLY A 212 -19.79 -1.32 -19.22
CA GLY A 212 -21.09 -1.97 -19.16
C GLY A 212 -21.94 -1.51 -17.99
N GLU A 213 -22.10 -0.19 -17.80
CA GLU A 213 -22.81 0.44 -16.67
C GLU A 213 -24.11 -0.29 -16.28
N ASP A 214 -24.93 -0.68 -17.27
CA ASP A 214 -26.21 -1.39 -17.08
C ASP A 214 -26.11 -2.94 -17.04
N ASP A 215 -24.93 -3.52 -17.26
CA ASP A 215 -24.70 -4.97 -17.20
C ASP A 215 -24.33 -5.39 -15.77
N ASN A 216 -25.32 -5.86 -15.01
CA ASN A 216 -25.12 -6.31 -13.62
C ASN A 216 -24.16 -7.51 -13.51
N LYS A 217 -23.96 -8.31 -14.57
CA LYS A 217 -23.04 -9.45 -14.55
C LYS A 217 -21.58 -9.04 -14.83
N LEU A 218 -21.37 -7.82 -15.31
CA LEU A 218 -20.02 -7.29 -15.55
C LEU A 218 -19.51 -6.57 -14.32
N ILE A 219 -18.49 -7.16 -13.70
CA ILE A 219 -17.77 -6.61 -12.55
C ILE A 219 -16.65 -5.72 -13.08
N VAL A 220 -16.52 -4.51 -12.54
CA VAL A 220 -15.46 -3.56 -12.93
C VAL A 220 -14.33 -3.51 -11.91
N SER A 221 -13.16 -3.03 -12.35
CA SER A 221 -12.02 -2.78 -11.47
C SER A 221 -12.36 -1.67 -10.48
N ALA A 222 -12.19 -1.95 -9.18
CA ALA A 222 -12.40 -0.96 -8.12
C ALA A 222 -11.31 0.11 -8.06
N CYS A 223 -10.12 -0.14 -8.61
CA CYS A 223 -8.96 0.75 -8.52
C CYS A 223 -8.21 0.87 -9.85
N GLU A 224 -7.36 1.89 -9.94
CA GLU A 224 -6.37 2.08 -11.00
C GLU A 224 -5.08 1.31 -10.65
N ALA A 225 -5.02 0.03 -11.02
CA ALA A 225 -4.09 -0.92 -10.40
C ALA A 225 -3.53 -1.98 -11.36
N THR A 226 -2.33 -2.47 -11.07
CA THR A 226 -1.70 -3.58 -11.79
C THR A 226 -2.08 -4.91 -11.12
N PRO A 227 -2.65 -5.89 -11.85
CA PRO A 227 -2.96 -7.21 -11.30
C PRO A 227 -1.74 -7.86 -10.62
N TYR A 228 -1.95 -8.41 -9.43
CA TYR A 228 -0.93 -9.14 -8.67
C TYR A 228 -1.21 -10.65 -8.70
N ASN A 229 -2.40 -11.05 -8.26
CA ASN A 229 -2.79 -12.45 -8.18
C ASN A 229 -4.29 -12.66 -8.44
N ILE A 230 -4.62 -13.82 -9.00
CA ILE A 230 -5.98 -14.35 -9.05
C ILE A 230 -5.94 -15.72 -8.39
N SER A 231 -6.74 -15.90 -7.34
CA SER A 231 -6.84 -17.15 -6.60
C SER A 231 -8.26 -17.71 -6.72
N HIS A 232 -8.34 -19.03 -6.80
CA HIS A 232 -9.57 -19.80 -6.83
C HIS A 232 -9.56 -20.77 -5.65
N ASP A 233 -10.75 -21.20 -5.21
CA ASP A 233 -10.92 -22.09 -4.05
C ASP A 233 -10.33 -21.51 -2.75
N THR A 234 -10.60 -20.23 -2.49
CA THR A 234 -10.14 -19.54 -1.27
C THR A 234 -10.60 -20.26 -0.02
N ARG A 235 -9.72 -20.42 0.98
CA ARG A 235 -10.01 -21.23 2.18
C ARG A 235 -10.39 -20.34 3.35
N TYR A 236 -11.31 -20.79 4.19
CA TYR A 236 -11.65 -20.08 5.43
C TYR A 236 -10.41 -19.87 6.31
N GLU A 237 -9.59 -20.90 6.46
CA GLU A 237 -8.28 -20.86 7.11
C GLU A 237 -7.22 -21.45 6.18
N ASP A 238 -6.08 -20.78 6.06
CA ASP A 238 -4.92 -21.24 5.28
C ASP A 238 -3.59 -20.75 5.86
N ALA A 239 -2.49 -21.38 5.47
CA ALA A 239 -1.14 -21.01 5.88
C ALA A 239 -0.61 -19.85 5.02
N PHE A 240 -1.11 -18.63 5.22
CA PHE A 240 -0.75 -17.47 4.38
C PHE A 240 0.72 -17.03 4.48
N TRP A 241 1.49 -17.59 5.42
CA TRP A 241 2.91 -17.32 5.66
C TRP A 241 3.86 -18.31 4.98
N ILE A 242 3.37 -19.15 4.06
CA ILE A 242 4.20 -20.07 3.27
C ILE A 242 4.29 -19.64 1.80
N LYS A 243 5.03 -20.42 1.00
CA LYS A 243 5.15 -20.24 -0.46
C LYS A 243 3.77 -20.10 -1.10
N ALA A 244 3.70 -19.25 -2.13
CA ALA A 244 2.48 -18.84 -2.82
C ALA A 244 1.49 -17.98 -2.02
N GLN A 245 1.74 -17.71 -0.72
CA GLN A 245 0.98 -16.76 0.12
C GLN A 245 -0.54 -16.89 -0.05
N PRO A 246 -1.12 -18.06 0.28
CA PRO A 246 -2.54 -18.31 0.12
C PRO A 246 -3.39 -17.34 0.96
N TYR A 247 -4.65 -17.13 0.56
CA TYR A 247 -5.55 -16.21 1.24
C TYR A 247 -6.34 -16.91 2.34
N SER A 248 -5.97 -16.67 3.60
CA SER A 248 -6.75 -17.11 4.77
C SER A 248 -7.87 -16.11 5.08
N LEU A 249 -9.11 -16.46 4.75
CA LEU A 249 -10.25 -15.52 4.84
C LEU A 249 -10.53 -15.09 6.29
N ARG A 250 -10.39 -15.99 7.27
CA ARG A 250 -10.53 -15.68 8.69
C ARG A 250 -9.60 -14.56 9.13
N ASP A 251 -8.34 -14.63 8.69
CA ASP A 251 -7.36 -13.61 9.02
C ASP A 251 -7.69 -12.32 8.28
N ILE A 252 -7.93 -12.38 6.96
CA ILE A 252 -8.23 -11.22 6.11
C ILE A 252 -9.45 -10.43 6.60
N PHE A 253 -10.58 -11.09 6.87
CA PHE A 253 -11.80 -10.40 7.32
C PHE A 253 -11.81 -10.08 8.83
N GLY A 254 -10.91 -10.71 9.58
CA GLY A 254 -10.81 -10.58 11.03
C GLY A 254 -11.67 -11.61 11.78
N PRO A 255 -11.23 -12.06 12.97
CA PRO A 255 -11.87 -13.16 13.70
C PRO A 255 -13.32 -12.85 14.15
N GLU A 256 -13.66 -11.57 14.34
CA GLU A 256 -15.02 -11.15 14.72
C GLU A 256 -16.03 -11.25 13.57
N LYS A 257 -15.55 -11.51 12.35
CA LYS A 257 -16.34 -11.54 11.11
C LYS A 257 -16.34 -12.92 10.47
N ALA A 258 -16.21 -13.97 11.29
CA ALA A 258 -16.16 -15.37 10.85
C ALA A 258 -17.30 -15.74 9.88
N GLN A 259 -18.55 -15.43 10.22
CA GLN A 259 -19.71 -15.73 9.37
C GLN A 259 -19.66 -15.01 8.02
N LEU A 260 -19.12 -13.80 7.97
CA LEU A 260 -18.93 -13.07 6.72
C LEU A 260 -17.82 -13.73 5.88
N ALA A 261 -16.70 -14.05 6.51
CA ALA A 261 -15.55 -14.68 5.87
C ALA A 261 -15.90 -16.05 5.26
N GLU A 262 -16.69 -16.88 5.97
CA GLU A 262 -17.13 -18.20 5.49
C GLU A 262 -17.88 -18.15 4.16
N ARG A 263 -18.58 -17.04 3.86
CA ARG A 263 -19.32 -16.89 2.59
C ARG A 263 -18.40 -16.92 1.37
N PHE A 264 -17.15 -16.49 1.54
CA PHE A 264 -16.15 -16.46 0.47
C PHE A 264 -15.32 -17.76 0.39
N ALA A 265 -15.53 -18.72 1.30
CA ALA A 265 -14.79 -19.99 1.28
C ALA A 265 -15.24 -20.87 0.11
N GLY A 266 -14.29 -21.35 -0.70
CA GLY A 266 -14.53 -21.99 -2.01
C GLY A 266 -14.70 -21.02 -3.16
N GLY A 267 -14.50 -19.72 -2.90
CA GLY A 267 -14.71 -18.61 -3.82
C GLY A 267 -13.48 -18.26 -4.67
N CYS A 268 -13.47 -17.02 -5.14
CA CYS A 268 -12.34 -16.45 -5.89
C CYS A 268 -11.85 -15.15 -5.23
N ALA A 269 -10.55 -14.88 -5.31
CA ALA A 269 -9.95 -13.62 -4.94
C ALA A 269 -9.20 -13.00 -6.14
N TYR A 270 -9.36 -11.70 -6.32
CA TYR A 270 -8.53 -10.89 -7.21
C TYR A 270 -7.76 -9.88 -6.37
N GLN A 271 -6.43 -9.87 -6.47
CA GLN A 271 -5.59 -8.87 -5.83
C GLN A 271 -4.86 -8.03 -6.87
N ALA A 272 -4.82 -6.72 -6.66
CA ALA A 272 -4.07 -5.81 -7.50
C ALA A 272 -3.47 -4.65 -6.71
N PHE A 273 -2.42 -4.12 -7.28
CA PHE A 273 -1.50 -3.21 -6.62
C PHE A 273 -1.56 -1.82 -7.26
N LEU A 274 -1.51 -0.77 -6.44
CA LEU A 274 -1.54 0.62 -6.91
C LEU A 274 -0.14 1.21 -6.91
N SER A 275 0.32 1.70 -8.06
CA SER A 275 1.56 2.48 -8.13
C SER A 275 1.34 3.89 -7.60
N ALA A 276 2.42 4.52 -7.17
CA ALA A 276 2.42 5.84 -6.59
C ALA A 276 1.87 6.96 -7.47
N TYR A 277 2.06 6.84 -8.77
CA TYR A 277 1.52 7.80 -9.73
C TYR A 277 0.07 7.55 -10.10
N ASN A 278 -0.49 6.40 -9.73
CA ASN A 278 -1.85 6.05 -10.07
C ASN A 278 -2.85 6.87 -9.24
N TYR A 279 -4.11 6.73 -9.62
CA TYR A 279 -5.24 7.25 -8.88
C TYR A 279 -5.53 6.38 -7.66
N HIS A 280 -5.59 7.00 -6.48
CA HIS A 280 -5.66 6.31 -5.17
C HIS A 280 -7.05 6.33 -4.53
N ARG A 281 -8.10 6.59 -5.31
CA ARG A 281 -9.49 6.43 -4.84
C ARG A 281 -10.06 5.12 -5.37
N TRP A 282 -10.91 4.50 -4.58
CA TRP A 282 -11.53 3.22 -4.90
C TRP A 282 -13.02 3.38 -5.18
N HIS A 283 -13.54 2.51 -6.05
CA HIS A 283 -14.89 2.60 -6.60
C HIS A 283 -15.62 1.25 -6.46
N ALA A 284 -16.95 1.29 -6.46
CA ALA A 284 -17.81 0.13 -6.34
C ALA A 284 -17.65 -0.77 -7.58
N PRO A 285 -17.19 -2.02 -7.42
CA PRO A 285 -17.02 -2.92 -8.56
C PRO A 285 -18.36 -3.44 -9.12
N VAL A 286 -19.44 -3.28 -8.36
CA VAL A 286 -20.81 -3.74 -8.62
C VAL A 286 -21.82 -2.77 -7.99
N SER A 287 -23.05 -2.73 -8.49
CA SER A 287 -24.16 -2.03 -7.83
C SER A 287 -24.73 -2.89 -6.69
N GLY A 288 -25.11 -2.26 -5.60
CA GLY A 288 -25.69 -2.97 -4.46
C GLY A 288 -25.78 -2.14 -3.19
N THR A 289 -26.17 -2.81 -2.09
CA THR A 289 -26.28 -2.19 -0.77
C THR A 289 -25.05 -2.53 0.07
N ILE A 290 -24.42 -1.50 0.66
CA ILE A 290 -23.33 -1.68 1.62
C ILE A 290 -23.86 -2.43 2.85
N VAL A 291 -23.31 -3.59 3.13
CA VAL A 291 -23.70 -4.43 4.28
C VAL A 291 -22.88 -4.07 5.51
N ASP A 292 -21.58 -3.86 5.33
CA ASP A 292 -20.64 -3.64 6.42
C ASP A 292 -19.45 -2.80 5.95
N THR A 293 -18.93 -1.98 6.87
CA THR A 293 -17.72 -1.17 6.68
C THR A 293 -16.94 -1.12 7.99
N TYR A 294 -15.68 -1.54 7.99
CA TYR A 294 -14.86 -1.49 9.20
C TYR A 294 -13.36 -1.49 8.88
N HIS A 295 -12.57 -1.02 9.84
CA HIS A 295 -11.11 -1.10 9.80
C HIS A 295 -10.64 -2.26 10.65
N LEU A 296 -9.59 -2.94 10.19
CA LEU A 296 -8.82 -3.87 10.99
C LEU A 296 -7.41 -3.31 11.16
N ASP A 297 -6.99 -3.17 12.42
CA ASP A 297 -5.62 -2.85 12.75
C ASP A 297 -4.69 -4.01 12.39
N GLY A 298 -3.47 -3.68 11.98
CA GLY A 298 -2.49 -4.66 11.52
C GLY A 298 -1.09 -4.07 11.42
N THR A 299 -0.24 -4.74 10.66
CA THR A 299 1.12 -4.30 10.41
C THR A 299 1.19 -3.17 9.38
N TYR A 300 2.24 -2.35 9.46
CA TYR A 300 2.50 -1.27 8.49
C TYR A 300 3.71 -1.59 7.62
N TYR A 301 4.76 -2.09 8.26
CA TYR A 301 5.97 -2.60 7.63
C TYR A 301 6.08 -4.06 8.03
N SER A 302 5.77 -4.98 7.13
CA SER A 302 5.98 -6.41 7.36
C SER A 302 6.09 -7.14 6.03
N CYS A 303 6.97 -8.13 5.97
CA CYS A 303 7.09 -9.02 4.83
C CYS A 303 6.99 -10.49 5.28
N VAL A 304 6.68 -11.36 4.32
CA VAL A 304 6.72 -12.80 4.53
C VAL A 304 8.16 -13.23 4.75
N GLU A 305 8.37 -14.16 5.68
CA GLU A 305 9.68 -14.79 5.88
C GLU A 305 9.86 -15.81 4.76
N SER A 306 10.83 -15.60 3.86
CA SER A 306 11.07 -16.55 2.77
C SER A 306 11.84 -17.77 3.27
N GLU A 307 11.37 -18.96 2.93
CA GLU A 307 12.17 -20.19 3.03
C GLU A 307 13.12 -20.31 1.84
N GLY A 308 14.26 -19.60 1.90
CA GLY A 308 15.34 -19.66 0.90
C GLY A 308 15.65 -18.31 0.25
N ALA A 309 16.31 -18.32 -0.90
CA ALA A 309 16.67 -17.11 -1.66
C ALA A 309 15.52 -16.57 -2.53
N ASP A 310 14.27 -16.64 -2.06
CA ASP A 310 13.17 -15.96 -2.76
C ASP A 310 13.23 -14.45 -2.46
N PRO A 311 12.84 -13.57 -3.41
CA PRO A 311 12.84 -12.14 -3.19
C PRO A 311 11.87 -11.74 -2.06
N GLU A 312 12.37 -10.97 -1.10
CA GLU A 312 11.63 -10.47 0.07
C GLU A 312 11.35 -8.96 -0.01
N GLY A 313 10.28 -8.53 0.65
CA GLY A 313 9.87 -7.12 0.74
C GLY A 313 8.36 -6.94 0.57
N LEU A 314 7.86 -5.73 0.84
CA LEU A 314 6.42 -5.42 0.81
C LEU A 314 5.76 -5.76 -0.53
N ASN A 315 6.40 -5.42 -1.64
CA ASN A 315 5.85 -5.67 -2.98
C ASN A 315 5.72 -7.17 -3.32
N ASP A 316 6.60 -7.99 -2.75
CA ASP A 316 6.64 -9.44 -2.97
C ASP A 316 5.78 -10.19 -1.96
N SER A 317 5.36 -9.54 -0.86
CA SER A 317 4.59 -10.11 0.25
C SER A 317 3.09 -9.77 0.21
N GLN A 318 2.53 -9.40 -0.94
CA GLN A 318 1.17 -8.84 -1.00
C GLN A 318 0.06 -9.82 -0.58
N GLY A 319 0.20 -11.12 -0.90
CA GLY A 319 -0.76 -12.13 -0.43
C GLY A 319 -0.74 -12.26 1.10
N TYR A 320 0.46 -12.27 1.69
CA TYR A 320 0.67 -12.23 3.14
C TYR A 320 0.13 -10.93 3.77
N SER A 321 0.38 -9.78 3.13
CA SER A 321 -0.10 -8.48 3.60
C SER A 321 -1.62 -8.39 3.68
N ALA A 322 -2.37 -9.12 2.83
CA ALA A 322 -3.82 -9.15 2.91
C ALA A 322 -4.35 -9.65 4.26
N ALA A 323 -3.62 -10.56 4.91
CA ALA A 323 -3.97 -11.09 6.22
C ALA A 323 -3.41 -10.23 7.39
N MET A 324 -2.24 -9.61 7.20
CA MET A 324 -1.48 -9.02 8.30
C MET A 324 -1.54 -7.50 8.38
N ALA A 325 -1.63 -6.80 7.25
CA ALA A 325 -1.48 -5.35 7.22
C ALA A 325 -2.77 -4.62 7.61
N ALA A 326 -2.64 -3.39 8.11
CA ALA A 326 -3.79 -2.54 8.41
C ALA A 326 -4.66 -2.34 7.16
N ARG A 327 -5.98 -2.45 7.29
CA ARG A 327 -6.90 -2.49 6.14
C ARG A 327 -8.29 -1.99 6.46
N ALA A 328 -8.99 -1.52 5.43
CA ALA A 328 -10.42 -1.23 5.46
C ALA A 328 -11.17 -2.28 4.65
N ILE A 329 -12.33 -2.71 5.16
CA ILE A 329 -13.16 -3.73 4.55
C ILE A 329 -14.54 -3.13 4.30
N ILE A 330 -15.04 -3.30 3.08
CA ILE A 330 -16.38 -2.91 2.65
C ILE A 330 -17.03 -4.13 2.00
N THR A 331 -18.26 -4.43 2.36
CA THR A 331 -19.00 -5.53 1.74
C THR A 331 -20.28 -5.03 1.10
N ILE A 332 -20.57 -5.53 -0.10
CA ILE A 332 -21.67 -5.05 -0.94
C ILE A 332 -22.57 -6.24 -1.26
N ALA A 333 -23.82 -6.22 -0.79
CA ALA A 333 -24.85 -7.14 -1.25
C ALA A 333 -25.32 -6.67 -2.64
N CYS A 334 -25.03 -7.46 -3.66
CA CYS A 334 -25.27 -7.08 -5.05
C CYS A 334 -26.77 -6.99 -5.36
N ASP A 335 -27.13 -6.07 -6.25
CA ASP A 335 -28.51 -5.98 -6.75
C ASP A 335 -28.92 -7.26 -7.51
N ASP A 336 -27.99 -7.85 -8.27
CA ASP A 336 -28.14 -9.21 -8.77
C ASP A 336 -27.87 -10.22 -7.66
N ARG A 337 -28.96 -10.79 -7.13
CA ARG A 337 -28.91 -11.77 -6.04
C ARG A 337 -28.11 -13.03 -6.37
N ALA A 338 -27.93 -13.37 -7.65
CA ALA A 338 -27.11 -14.52 -8.05
C ALA A 338 -25.62 -14.31 -7.77
N MET A 339 -25.17 -13.05 -7.66
CA MET A 339 -23.79 -12.70 -7.30
C MET A 339 -23.54 -12.67 -5.80
N GLY A 340 -24.59 -12.69 -4.98
CA GLY A 340 -24.48 -12.63 -3.52
C GLY A 340 -23.83 -11.33 -3.04
N THR A 341 -22.78 -11.45 -2.25
CA THR A 341 -22.00 -10.33 -1.69
C THR A 341 -20.61 -10.33 -2.29
N VAL A 342 -20.10 -9.13 -2.58
CA VAL A 342 -18.70 -8.89 -2.92
C VAL A 342 -17.98 -8.30 -1.71
N GLY A 343 -16.85 -8.88 -1.33
CA GLY A 343 -15.95 -8.35 -0.31
C GLY A 343 -14.86 -7.48 -0.95
N CYS A 344 -14.83 -6.19 -0.61
CA CYS A 344 -13.78 -5.26 -1.04
C CYS A 344 -12.83 -5.01 0.15
N VAL A 345 -11.57 -5.39 0.02
CA VAL A 345 -10.56 -5.27 1.08
C VAL A 345 -9.44 -4.37 0.59
N PHE A 346 -9.30 -3.20 1.22
CA PHE A 346 -8.32 -2.19 0.86
C PHE A 346 -7.20 -2.14 1.89
N ILE A 347 -5.98 -2.45 1.45
CA ILE A 347 -4.87 -2.81 2.33
C ILE A 347 -3.81 -1.72 2.26
N GLY A 348 -3.52 -1.14 3.43
CA GLY A 348 -2.44 -0.20 3.57
C GLY A 348 -1.08 -0.89 3.58
N MET A 349 -0.07 -0.34 2.91
CA MET A 349 1.32 -0.85 2.93
C MET A 349 2.33 0.29 3.16
N ALA A 350 3.38 -0.01 3.93
CA ALA A 350 4.38 0.95 4.36
C ALA A 350 3.73 2.20 4.99
N GLU A 351 3.86 3.33 4.33
CA GLU A 351 3.45 4.65 4.81
C GLU A 351 2.02 4.99 4.38
N VAL A 352 1.43 4.25 3.42
CA VAL A 352 -0.02 4.30 3.13
C VAL A 352 -0.59 3.38 4.18
N SER A 353 -1.35 3.98 5.06
CA SER A 353 -2.18 3.19 5.95
C SER A 353 -3.47 3.89 6.32
N SER A 354 -3.65 5.11 5.82
CA SER A 354 -4.89 5.86 5.96
C SER A 354 -5.86 5.41 4.88
N CYS A 355 -6.65 4.39 5.21
CA CYS A 355 -7.78 3.92 4.42
C CYS A 355 -9.03 4.73 4.80
N MET A 356 -9.44 5.69 3.96
CA MET A 356 -10.62 6.53 4.20
C MET A 356 -11.85 5.90 3.58
N VAL A 357 -12.88 5.62 4.37
CA VAL A 357 -14.14 5.04 3.92
C VAL A 357 -15.22 6.11 3.90
N ASP A 358 -15.81 6.35 2.74
CA ASP A 358 -16.80 7.43 2.52
C ASP A 358 -18.24 6.91 2.39
N VAL A 359 -18.46 5.62 2.64
CA VAL A 359 -19.77 4.96 2.58
C VAL A 359 -20.15 4.35 3.92
N THR A 360 -21.45 4.14 4.15
CA THR A 360 -21.97 3.60 5.40
C THR A 360 -22.90 2.39 5.18
N PRO A 361 -23.00 1.47 6.15
CA PRO A 361 -23.96 0.36 6.08
C PRO A 361 -25.40 0.83 5.79
N GLY A 362 -26.07 0.16 4.87
CA GLY A 362 -27.42 0.50 4.38
C GLY A 362 -27.45 1.48 3.21
N GLN A 363 -26.34 2.13 2.86
CA GLN A 363 -26.24 2.94 1.66
C GLN A 363 -26.30 2.04 0.41
N HIS A 364 -27.12 2.41 -0.56
CA HIS A 364 -27.06 1.83 -1.90
C HIS A 364 -26.03 2.60 -2.74
N VAL A 365 -25.20 1.87 -3.49
CA VAL A 365 -24.18 2.43 -4.39
C VAL A 365 -24.36 1.87 -5.79
N CYS A 366 -24.11 2.71 -6.79
CA CYS A 366 -24.06 2.27 -8.18
C CYS A 366 -22.65 1.78 -8.55
N LYS A 367 -22.56 0.85 -9.50
CA LYS A 367 -21.29 0.40 -10.08
C LYS A 367 -20.48 1.60 -10.58
N GLY A 368 -19.24 1.71 -10.12
CA GLY A 368 -18.33 2.81 -10.43
C GLY A 368 -18.47 4.04 -9.53
N GLU A 369 -19.35 4.04 -8.52
CA GLU A 369 -19.43 5.08 -7.51
C GLU A 369 -18.24 5.00 -6.53
N GLU A 370 -17.74 6.14 -6.05
CA GLU A 370 -16.60 6.20 -5.13
C GLU A 370 -16.96 5.62 -3.76
N LEU A 371 -16.13 4.70 -3.24
CA LEU A 371 -16.29 4.13 -1.89
C LEU A 371 -15.38 4.80 -0.84
N GLY A 372 -14.42 5.62 -1.29
CA GLY A 372 -13.37 6.23 -0.46
C GLY A 372 -11.99 6.20 -1.14
N TYR A 373 -10.91 6.25 -0.36
CA TYR A 373 -9.55 6.41 -0.90
C TYR A 373 -8.41 6.08 0.08
N PHE A 374 -7.21 5.84 -0.47
CA PHE A 374 -5.96 5.84 0.29
C PHE A 374 -5.37 7.26 0.36
N GLN A 375 -4.94 7.72 1.53
CA GLN A 375 -4.00 8.86 1.63
C GLN A 375 -2.54 8.37 1.50
N TYR A 376 -1.58 9.29 1.44
CA TYR A 376 -0.19 9.08 1.01
C TYR A 376 0.58 7.81 1.48
N GLY A 377 1.42 7.24 0.57
CA GLY A 377 2.26 6.01 0.74
C GLY A 377 1.91 4.86 -0.26
N GLY A 378 2.18 3.56 0.00
CA GLY A 378 1.84 2.42 -0.91
C GLY A 378 0.63 1.50 -0.60
N SER A 379 -0.11 1.05 -1.62
CA SER A 379 -1.39 0.31 -1.43
C SER A 379 -1.55 -0.93 -2.31
N THR A 380 -2.35 -1.88 -1.81
CA THR A 380 -2.91 -3.01 -2.56
C THR A 380 -4.38 -3.20 -2.19
N TYR A 381 -5.14 -3.93 -3.00
CA TYR A 381 -6.52 -4.26 -2.67
C TYR A 381 -6.91 -5.64 -3.20
N CYS A 382 -7.90 -6.23 -2.55
CA CYS A 382 -8.49 -7.49 -2.92
C CYS A 382 -10.00 -7.35 -3.15
N LEU A 383 -10.52 -8.08 -4.14
CA LEU A 383 -11.93 -8.37 -4.29
C LEU A 383 -12.15 -9.87 -4.04
N PHE A 384 -13.13 -10.20 -3.19
CA PHE A 384 -13.53 -11.56 -2.85
C PHE A 384 -14.95 -11.83 -3.35
N PHE A 385 -15.13 -13.00 -3.96
CA PHE A 385 -16.37 -13.44 -4.57
C PHE A 385 -16.79 -14.80 -4.00
N GLU A 386 -18.09 -15.00 -3.80
CA GLU A 386 -18.64 -16.27 -3.30
C GLU A 386 -18.41 -17.44 -4.29
N PRO A 387 -18.46 -18.70 -3.81
CA PRO A 387 -18.34 -19.89 -4.65
C PRO A 387 -19.30 -19.88 -5.84
N GLY A 388 -18.75 -20.16 -7.02
CA GLY A 388 -19.56 -20.28 -8.24
C GLY A 388 -20.09 -18.97 -8.83
N VAL A 389 -19.75 -17.81 -8.28
CA VAL A 389 -20.18 -16.51 -8.83
C VAL A 389 -19.43 -16.14 -10.10
N ILE A 390 -18.10 -16.31 -10.12
CA ILE A 390 -17.26 -15.90 -11.26
C ILE A 390 -17.31 -16.97 -12.37
N ASP A 391 -17.62 -16.52 -13.59
CA ASP A 391 -17.47 -17.28 -14.82
C ASP A 391 -16.03 -17.17 -15.34
N ALA A 392 -15.56 -15.94 -15.55
CA ALA A 392 -14.21 -15.67 -16.05
C ALA A 392 -13.68 -14.31 -15.57
N PHE A 393 -12.36 -14.25 -15.32
CA PHE A 393 -11.64 -12.99 -15.24
C PHE A 393 -11.26 -12.50 -16.65
N LEU A 394 -11.44 -11.20 -16.90
CA LEU A 394 -11.17 -10.55 -18.18
C LEU A 394 -9.78 -9.91 -18.22
N VAL A 395 -9.02 -10.07 -17.13
CA VAL A 395 -7.64 -9.60 -16.96
C VAL A 395 -6.73 -10.80 -16.68
N GLN A 396 -5.44 -10.65 -16.97
CA GLN A 396 -4.43 -11.68 -16.70
C GLN A 396 -3.63 -11.36 -15.45
N SER A 397 -3.24 -12.40 -14.71
CA SER A 397 -2.37 -12.30 -13.54
C SER A 397 -1.37 -13.47 -13.46
N PRO A 398 -0.08 -13.22 -13.16
CA PRO A 398 0.55 -11.91 -13.20
C PRO A 398 0.49 -11.36 -14.65
N PRO A 399 0.49 -10.02 -14.82
CA PRO A 399 0.47 -9.42 -16.14
C PRO A 399 1.67 -9.86 -16.98
N SER A 400 1.49 -9.95 -18.29
CA SER A 400 2.58 -10.24 -19.22
C SER A 400 3.45 -9.01 -19.44
N GLY A 401 4.76 -9.13 -19.16
CA GLY A 401 5.73 -8.04 -19.35
C GLY A 401 5.40 -6.78 -18.53
N ASN A 402 5.64 -5.59 -19.10
CA ASN A 402 5.30 -4.30 -18.50
C ASN A 402 3.85 -3.89 -18.85
N ALA A 403 2.86 -4.75 -18.56
CA ALA A 403 1.47 -4.41 -18.85
C ALA A 403 1.05 -3.14 -18.09
N ALA A 404 0.27 -2.30 -18.79
CA ALA A 404 -0.33 -1.12 -18.18
C ALA A 404 -1.27 -1.52 -17.01
N PRO A 405 -1.45 -0.64 -16.01
CA PRO A 405 -2.45 -0.86 -14.97
C PRO A 405 -3.84 -1.02 -15.59
N VAL A 406 -4.68 -1.84 -14.97
CA VAL A 406 -6.11 -1.90 -15.24
C VAL A 406 -6.73 -0.61 -14.71
N HIS A 407 -7.37 0.13 -15.60
CA HIS A 407 -8.06 1.37 -15.23
C HIS A 407 -9.19 1.08 -14.24
N VAL A 408 -9.40 1.98 -13.28
CA VAL A 408 -10.63 1.97 -12.48
C VAL A 408 -11.83 2.02 -13.43
N ASN A 409 -12.92 1.33 -13.07
CA ASN A 409 -14.14 1.19 -13.88
C ASN A 409 -14.01 0.36 -15.18
N ALA A 410 -12.82 -0.15 -15.52
CA ALA A 410 -12.67 -1.09 -16.64
C ALA A 410 -13.22 -2.48 -16.31
N ALA A 411 -13.61 -3.23 -17.34
CA ALA A 411 -14.10 -4.59 -17.19
C ALA A 411 -13.05 -5.50 -16.53
N LEU A 412 -13.41 -6.13 -15.41
CA LEU A 412 -12.51 -6.96 -14.62
C LEU A 412 -12.87 -8.44 -14.70
N ALA A 413 -14.14 -8.78 -14.50
CA ALA A 413 -14.63 -10.15 -14.47
C ALA A 413 -16.09 -10.23 -14.91
N ARG A 414 -16.50 -11.43 -15.32
CA ARG A 414 -17.89 -11.74 -15.64
C ARG A 414 -18.45 -12.75 -14.64
N ALA A 415 -19.62 -12.46 -14.09
CA ALA A 415 -20.39 -13.39 -13.27
C ALA A 415 -21.21 -14.37 -14.12
N ARG A 416 -21.52 -15.54 -13.56
CA ARG A 416 -22.29 -16.62 -14.22
C ARG A 416 -23.75 -16.25 -14.52
#